data_AF-A0A267FVE9-F1
#
_entry.id   AF-A0A267FVE9-F1
#
_cell.length_a   1.000
_cell.length_b   1.000
_cell.length_c   1.000
_cell.angle_alpha   90.00
_cell.angle_beta   90.00
_cell.angle_gamma   90.00
#
_symmetry.space_group_name_H-M   'P 1'
#
loop_
_entity.id
_entity.type
_entity.pdbx_description
1 polymer ?
#
loop_
_entity_poly.entity_id
_entity_poly.type
_entity_poly.pdbx_seq_one_letter_code
_entity_poly.pdbx_strand_id
1 'polypeptide(L)'
;YTRARSPQKLSFQYLDDYVKRFVGEKTGLGVRVDLQTNWVAIKSLEANGSVALAMFWIKVLQHKDNYPTDRVHYHRGRDSETGADRLLIRVDDVTICLNLSTGLLEISGPHVLQWIKKRFLKLLRAYDGFKDTADWYGDEFADEDRIDLSLPLRASSGDRYGDDRQIAGGVLDGLWQGQALDSRIERAKIPSVQPTADYVWPMLKSLLFRWLSDEHTQVCLITSQMDSTALRELCQLACSLKSTASFSMICAPFKADPVSGKDLPSVRTSAMKDFPAQEQMWLEYKLMKQITSPMVASGLNLIAGLRLGQAQVLLTSAPFHSSSSTSKVRRADSVQFLQLTESIFMHDFVQPLNRSM
;
A
#
# COMPACT_ATOMS: atom_id res chain seq x y z
N TYR A 1 41.62 36.56 -18.32
CA TYR A 1 41.70 36.30 -16.86
C TYR A 1 40.32 36.42 -16.24
N THR A 2 39.48 35.42 -16.46
CA THR A 2 38.15 35.32 -15.86
C THR A 2 38.31 34.64 -14.50
N ARG A 3 38.11 35.40 -13.43
CA ARG A 3 38.02 34.89 -12.06
C ARG A 3 36.91 33.85 -12.01
N ALA A 4 37.28 32.59 -11.80
CA ALA A 4 36.38 31.52 -11.46
C ALA A 4 35.52 31.96 -10.27
N ARG A 5 34.20 32.02 -10.48
CA ARG A 5 33.25 32.12 -9.39
C ARG A 5 33.35 30.82 -8.60
N SER A 6 33.79 30.95 -7.35
CA SER A 6 33.76 29.89 -6.35
C SER A 6 32.38 29.20 -6.31
N PRO A 7 32.33 27.87 -6.15
CA PRO A 7 31.08 27.11 -6.13
C PRO A 7 30.19 27.64 -5.01
N GLN A 8 28.95 27.99 -5.34
CA GLN A 8 28.01 28.57 -4.39
C GLN A 8 27.78 27.60 -3.24
N LYS A 9 28.21 28.00 -2.04
CA LYS A 9 27.80 27.41 -0.76
C LYS A 9 26.27 27.29 -0.76
N LEU A 10 25.71 26.08 -0.67
CA LEU A 10 24.32 25.86 -0.24
C LEU A 10 24.09 26.65 1.06
N SER A 11 23.41 27.80 0.92
CA SER A 11 23.17 28.73 2.01
C SER A 11 22.09 28.16 2.93
N PHE A 12 22.18 28.40 4.24
CA PHE A 12 21.16 27.96 5.19
C PHE A 12 19.77 28.55 4.91
N GLN A 13 19.73 29.62 4.12
CA GLN A 13 18.51 30.26 3.62
C GLN A 13 17.71 29.34 2.70
N TYR A 14 18.38 28.57 1.84
CA TYR A 14 17.71 27.55 1.01
C TYR A 14 17.03 26.46 1.85
N LEU A 15 17.66 26.05 2.96
CA LEU A 15 17.09 25.04 3.85
C LEU A 15 15.85 25.55 4.57
N ASP A 16 15.89 26.80 5.05
CA ASP A 16 14.74 27.45 5.69
C ASP A 16 13.54 27.55 4.73
N ASP A 17 13.75 28.03 3.50
CA ASP A 17 12.70 28.15 2.49
C ASP A 17 12.13 26.78 2.07
N TYR A 18 13.00 25.77 1.91
CA TYR A 18 12.56 24.42 1.55
C TYR A 18 11.70 23.78 2.65
N VAL A 19 12.11 23.86 3.91
CA VAL A 19 11.35 23.31 5.05
C VAL A 19 10.00 24.01 5.17
N LYS A 20 9.95 25.34 5.05
CA LYS A 20 8.71 26.12 5.07
C LYS A 20 7.75 25.66 3.99
N ARG A 21 8.23 25.54 2.75
CA ARG A 21 7.41 25.10 1.62
C ARG A 21 6.93 23.66 1.81
N PHE A 22 7.83 22.76 2.19
CA PHE A 22 7.52 21.34 2.39
C PHE A 22 6.44 21.13 3.45
N VAL A 23 6.56 21.78 4.61
CA VAL A 23 5.54 21.68 5.66
C VAL A 23 4.23 22.32 5.20
N GLY A 24 4.29 23.48 4.55
CA GLY A 24 3.12 24.17 4.03
C GLY A 24 2.34 23.36 2.99
N GLU A 25 3.02 22.74 2.02
CA GLU A 25 2.39 21.92 0.98
C GLU A 25 1.72 20.66 1.56
N LYS A 26 2.29 20.07 2.62
CA LYS A 26 1.81 18.80 3.18
C LYS A 26 0.79 18.96 4.30
N THR A 27 0.85 20.05 5.04
CA THR A 27 0.03 20.25 6.23
C THR A 27 -0.84 21.50 6.15
N GLY A 28 -0.56 22.41 5.21
CA GLY A 28 -1.18 23.74 5.14
C GLY A 28 -0.67 24.72 6.22
N LEU A 29 0.25 24.29 7.09
CA LEU A 29 0.72 25.06 8.24
C LEU A 29 2.03 25.79 7.93
N GLY A 30 2.15 27.01 8.45
CA GLY A 30 3.38 27.79 8.39
C GLY A 30 4.32 27.49 9.54
N VAL A 31 5.62 27.41 9.26
CA VAL A 31 6.66 27.15 10.27
C VAL A 31 7.80 28.17 10.20
N ARG A 32 8.54 28.33 11.30
CA ARG A 32 9.78 29.10 11.39
C ARG A 32 10.92 28.18 11.78
N VAL A 33 12.06 28.30 11.08
CA VAL A 33 13.28 27.56 11.42
C VAL A 33 14.25 28.51 12.12
N ASP A 34 14.57 28.20 13.38
CA ASP A 34 15.56 28.91 14.19
C ASP A 34 16.87 28.09 14.13
N LEU A 35 17.92 28.65 13.52
CA LEU A 35 19.23 27.99 13.37
C LEU A 35 20.25 28.59 14.34
N GLN A 36 20.82 27.78 15.24
CA GLN A 36 21.95 28.11 16.09
C GLN A 36 23.08 27.09 15.92
N THR A 37 24.29 27.44 16.37
CA THR A 37 25.51 26.65 16.13
C THR A 37 25.41 25.19 16.58
N ASN A 38 24.76 24.96 17.73
CA ASN A 38 24.64 23.62 18.36
C ASN A 38 23.18 23.15 18.52
N TRP A 39 22.22 23.95 18.01
CA TRP A 39 20.80 23.69 18.20
C TRP A 39 19.99 24.26 17.04
N VAL A 40 19.00 23.49 16.57
CA VAL A 40 18.05 23.93 15.56
C VAL A 40 16.64 23.61 16.01
N ALA A 41 15.72 24.55 15.84
CA ALA A 41 14.32 24.34 16.13
C ALA A 41 13.42 24.73 14.96
N ILE A 42 12.38 23.92 14.73
CA ILE A 42 11.32 24.20 13.77
C ILE A 42 10.03 24.36 14.55
N LYS A 43 9.47 25.57 14.51
CA LYS A 43 8.32 25.98 15.32
C LYS A 43 7.12 26.28 14.43
N SER A 44 5.91 25.98 14.88
CA SER A 44 4.70 26.49 14.25
C SER A 44 4.67 28.02 14.34
N LEU A 45 4.13 28.68 13.31
CA LEU A 45 3.82 30.12 13.36
C LEU A 45 2.53 30.41 14.14
N GLU A 46 1.73 29.39 14.46
CA GLU A 46 0.53 29.53 15.28
C GLU A 46 0.90 29.75 16.76
N ALA A 47 0.23 30.71 17.41
CA ALA A 47 0.57 31.17 18.77
C ALA A 47 0.56 30.05 19.84
N ASN A 48 -0.25 29.01 19.64
CA ASN A 48 -0.39 27.89 20.59
C ASN A 48 0.31 26.60 20.14
N GLY A 49 0.99 26.60 18.98
CA GLY A 49 1.52 25.39 18.36
C GLY A 49 0.44 24.49 17.74
N SER A 50 0.86 23.38 17.12
CA SER A 50 -0.03 22.48 16.39
C SER A 50 0.27 21.00 16.64
N VAL A 51 -0.72 20.27 17.15
CA VAL A 51 -0.67 18.79 17.31
C VAL A 51 -0.62 18.11 15.94
N ALA A 52 -1.26 18.69 14.91
CA ALA A 52 -1.19 18.16 13.56
C ALA A 52 0.25 18.22 13.01
N LEU A 53 0.98 19.30 13.33
CA LEU A 53 2.39 19.43 13.00
C LEU A 53 3.25 18.42 13.77
N ALA A 54 2.93 18.13 15.05
CA ALA A 54 3.59 17.07 15.80
C ALA A 54 3.40 15.70 15.14
N MET A 55 2.16 15.33 14.82
CA MET A 55 1.85 14.07 14.16
C MET A 55 2.50 13.96 12.78
N PHE A 56 2.61 15.08 12.07
CA PHE A 56 3.37 15.15 10.82
C PHE A 56 4.85 14.81 11.03
N TRP A 57 5.52 15.46 11.99
CA TRP A 57 6.93 15.17 12.27
C TRP A 57 7.17 13.72 12.73
N ILE A 58 6.24 13.13 13.50
CA ILE A 58 6.31 11.70 13.85
C ILE A 58 6.29 10.85 12.58
N LYS A 59 5.37 11.11 11.65
CA LYS A 59 5.28 10.36 10.39
C LYS A 59 6.52 10.54 9.52
N VAL A 60 7.10 11.73 9.50
CA VAL A 60 8.37 11.99 8.79
C VAL A 60 9.51 11.20 9.44
N LEU A 61 9.68 11.28 10.75
CA LEU A 61 10.77 10.60 11.46
C LEU A 61 10.62 9.07 11.40
N GLN A 62 9.41 8.56 11.62
CA GLN A 62 9.11 7.11 11.62
C GLN A 62 8.92 6.52 10.23
N HIS A 63 9.16 7.31 9.17
CA HIS A 63 9.12 6.80 7.82
C HIS A 63 10.13 5.64 7.67
N LYS A 64 9.76 4.62 6.90
CA LYS A 64 10.54 3.39 6.70
C LYS A 64 11.98 3.63 6.23
N ASP A 65 12.18 4.70 5.46
CA ASP A 65 13.48 5.09 4.88
C ASP A 65 14.23 6.10 5.76
N ASN A 66 13.67 6.45 6.93
CA ASN A 66 14.23 7.38 7.91
C ASN A 66 14.60 6.63 9.19
N TYR A 67 13.85 6.84 10.28
CA TYR A 67 14.08 6.22 11.58
C TYR A 67 12.86 5.41 11.99
N PRO A 68 12.58 4.28 11.33
CA PRO A 68 11.37 3.53 11.62
C PRO A 68 11.43 2.89 13.01
N THR A 69 10.26 2.69 13.62
CA THR A 69 10.11 2.28 15.03
C THR A 69 10.60 0.86 15.31
N ASP A 70 10.78 0.04 14.29
CA ASP A 70 11.36 -1.29 14.34
C ASP A 70 12.90 -1.26 14.44
N ARG A 71 13.53 -0.17 13.99
CA ARG A 71 15.00 -0.01 13.97
C ARG A 71 15.52 1.02 14.95
N VAL A 72 14.70 1.97 15.38
CA VAL A 72 15.11 3.08 16.25
C VAL A 72 14.20 3.21 17.45
N HIS A 73 14.80 3.32 18.64
CA HIS A 73 14.07 3.45 19.90
C HIS A 73 13.60 4.87 20.17
N TYR A 74 12.29 5.05 20.16
CA TYR A 74 11.62 6.30 20.52
C TYR A 74 11.33 6.33 22.02
N HIS A 75 11.85 7.33 22.71
CA HIS A 75 11.62 7.52 24.14
C HIS A 75 10.55 8.59 24.35
N ARG A 76 9.42 8.19 24.93
CA ARG A 76 8.39 9.16 25.33
C ARG A 76 8.73 9.65 26.74
N GLY A 77 9.03 10.94 26.84
CA GLY A 77 9.29 11.62 28.10
C GLY A 77 8.23 12.67 28.37
N ARG A 78 8.21 13.19 29.60
CA ARG A 78 7.44 14.38 29.96
C ARG A 78 8.42 15.46 30.38
N ASP A 79 8.25 16.65 29.84
CA ASP A 79 9.07 17.81 30.18
C ASP A 79 8.87 18.15 31.67
N SER A 80 9.98 18.26 32.42
CA SER A 80 9.98 18.56 33.85
C SER A 80 9.56 20.00 34.16
N GLU A 81 9.71 20.94 33.23
CA GLU A 81 9.37 22.36 33.42
C GLU A 81 8.00 22.72 32.87
N THR A 82 7.61 22.17 31.72
CA THR A 82 6.33 22.51 31.06
C THR A 82 5.24 21.44 31.20
N GLY A 83 5.58 20.25 31.70
CA GLY A 83 4.66 19.12 31.80
C GLY A 83 4.21 18.54 30.45
N ALA A 84 4.74 19.05 29.33
CA ALA A 84 4.36 18.63 27.98
C ALA A 84 4.95 17.27 27.63
N ASP A 85 4.13 16.43 26.98
CA ASP A 85 4.60 15.14 26.47
C ASP A 85 5.56 15.36 25.28
N ARG A 86 6.75 14.78 25.37
CA ARG A 86 7.82 14.89 24.38
C ARG A 86 8.23 13.52 23.86
N LEU A 87 8.63 13.49 22.60
CA LEU A 87 9.18 12.32 21.94
C LEU A 87 10.67 12.58 21.65
N LEU A 88 11.54 11.77 22.24
CA LEU A 88 12.98 11.90 22.11
C LEU A 88 13.58 10.73 21.33
N ILE A 89 14.53 11.05 20.47
CA ILE A 89 15.26 10.10 19.64
C ILE A 89 16.73 10.51 19.64
N ARG A 90 17.63 9.55 19.83
CA ARG A 90 19.07 9.75 19.69
C ARG A 90 19.56 8.96 18.49
N VAL A 91 20.04 9.66 17.48
CA VAL A 91 20.49 9.10 16.21
C VAL A 91 21.67 9.90 15.69
N ASP A 92 22.68 9.23 15.12
CA ASP A 92 23.78 9.85 14.39
C ASP A 92 24.44 11.04 15.12
N ASP A 93 24.70 10.87 16.42
CA ASP A 93 25.30 11.86 17.34
C ASP A 93 24.50 13.16 17.57
N VAL A 94 23.23 13.18 17.14
CA VAL A 94 22.27 14.25 17.45
C VAL A 94 21.08 13.73 18.26
N THR A 95 20.51 14.61 19.07
CA THR A 95 19.28 14.34 19.80
C THR A 95 18.15 15.12 19.16
N ILE A 96 17.14 14.40 18.67
CA ILE A 96 15.91 14.95 18.12
C ILE A 96 14.83 14.88 19.22
N CYS A 97 14.21 16.01 19.52
CA CYS A 97 13.17 16.15 20.52
C CYS A 97 11.94 16.80 19.86
N LEU A 98 10.79 16.13 19.94
CA LEU A 98 9.53 16.62 19.39
C LEU A 98 8.53 16.83 20.52
N ASN A 99 8.02 18.05 20.63
CA ASN A 99 6.91 18.35 21.55
C ASN A 99 5.58 17.97 20.90
N LEU A 100 4.82 17.09 21.55
CA LEU A 100 3.60 16.52 20.99
C LEU A 100 2.39 17.47 21.05
N SER A 101 2.40 18.45 21.96
CA SER A 101 1.30 19.43 22.06
C SER A 101 1.49 20.60 21.11
N THR A 102 2.73 21.05 20.92
CA THR A 102 3.00 22.26 20.12
C THR A 102 3.55 21.97 18.71
N GLY A 103 3.98 20.74 18.43
CA GLY A 103 4.61 20.37 17.16
C GLY A 103 6.02 20.95 16.96
N LEU A 104 6.62 21.46 18.03
CA LEU A 104 7.99 21.97 18.06
C LEU A 104 8.98 20.82 17.89
N LEU A 105 9.77 20.85 16.81
CA LEU A 105 10.86 19.91 16.56
C LEU A 105 12.19 20.57 16.86
N GLU A 106 12.93 20.04 17.83
CA GLU A 106 14.26 20.50 18.24
C GLU A 106 15.30 19.44 17.91
N ILE A 107 16.43 19.86 17.36
CA ILE A 107 17.57 19.01 17.04
C ILE A 107 18.80 19.63 17.67
N SER A 108 19.50 18.88 18.51
CA SER A 108 20.64 19.35 19.28
C SER A 108 21.83 18.40 19.18
N GLY A 109 23.04 18.94 19.12
CA GLY A 109 24.26 18.14 19.07
C GLY A 109 25.48 18.93 18.60
N PRO A 110 26.69 18.40 18.83
CA PRO A 110 27.96 19.11 18.60
C PRO A 110 28.23 19.47 17.11
N HIS A 111 27.57 18.81 16.16
CA HIS A 111 27.72 19.07 14.71
C HIS A 111 26.37 19.23 13.98
N VAL A 112 25.33 19.72 14.68
CA VAL A 112 23.95 19.70 14.18
C VAL A 112 23.76 20.41 12.84
N LEU A 113 24.46 21.53 12.59
CA LEU A 113 24.32 22.28 11.35
C LEU A 113 24.84 21.49 10.12
N GLN A 114 25.90 20.70 10.29
CA GLN A 114 26.41 19.84 9.22
C GLN A 114 25.47 18.64 9.00
N TRP A 115 24.96 18.08 10.09
CA TRP A 115 23.97 17.01 10.03
C TRP A 115 22.70 17.45 9.30
N ILE A 116 22.18 18.64 9.59
CA ILE A 116 20.98 19.17 8.94
C ILE A 116 21.16 19.34 7.43
N LYS A 117 22.31 19.89 7.01
CA LYS A 117 22.61 20.06 5.59
C LYS A 117 22.69 18.73 4.84
N LYS A 118 23.29 17.70 5.45
CA LYS A 118 23.57 16.43 4.77
C LYS A 118 22.46 15.38 4.91
N ARG A 119 21.75 15.39 6.04
CA ARG A 119 20.83 14.31 6.44
C ARG A 119 19.40 14.78 6.58
N PHE A 120 19.15 15.94 7.17
CA PHE A 120 17.76 16.37 7.40
C PHE A 120 16.98 16.56 6.10
N LEU A 121 17.58 17.18 5.07
CA LEU A 121 16.97 17.26 3.73
C LEU A 121 16.69 15.88 3.12
N LYS A 122 17.57 14.90 3.36
CA LYS A 122 17.35 13.52 2.89
C LYS A 122 16.15 12.89 3.58
N LEU A 123 15.95 13.14 4.88
CA LEU A 123 14.77 12.65 5.60
C LEU A 123 13.47 13.19 5.00
N LEU A 124 13.44 14.47 4.65
CA LEU A 124 12.28 15.10 4.02
C LEU A 124 12.03 14.54 2.62
N ARG A 125 13.08 14.38 1.81
CA ARG A 125 12.98 13.81 0.45
C ARG A 125 12.55 12.34 0.46
N ALA A 126 13.09 11.56 1.39
CA ALA A 126 12.73 10.16 1.58
C ALA A 126 11.25 10.02 1.98
N TYR A 127 10.74 10.93 2.81
CA TYR A 127 9.31 11.01 3.13
C TYR A 127 8.45 11.39 1.92
N ASP A 128 8.96 12.25 1.04
CA ASP A 128 8.30 12.62 -0.23
C ASP A 128 8.38 11.56 -1.33
N GLY A 129 9.06 10.43 -1.06
CA GLY A 129 9.20 9.35 -2.03
C GLY A 129 10.18 9.67 -3.16
N PHE A 130 11.01 10.70 -3.02
CA PHE A 130 12.17 10.89 -3.90
C PHE A 130 13.18 9.78 -3.59
N LYS A 131 13.23 8.76 -4.46
CA LYS A 131 14.38 7.87 -4.55
C LYS A 131 15.51 8.64 -5.21
N ASP A 132 16.47 9.12 -4.42
CA ASP A 132 17.79 9.46 -4.96
C ASP A 132 18.34 8.17 -5.60
N THR A 133 18.29 8.14 -6.93
CA THR A 133 18.97 7.14 -7.76
C THR A 133 20.40 7.58 -7.90
N ALA A 134 21.20 7.41 -6.83
CA ALA A 134 22.64 7.44 -6.96
C ALA A 134 23.28 6.75 -5.74
N ASP A 135 23.99 5.66 -6.00
CA ASP A 135 24.99 5.13 -5.08
C ASP A 135 26.02 6.22 -4.77
N TRP A 136 26.12 6.68 -3.51
CA TRP A 136 27.18 7.61 -3.09
C TRP A 136 27.73 7.24 -1.70
N TYR A 137 28.62 6.24 -1.68
CA TYR A 137 29.93 6.41 -1.06
C TYR A 137 30.94 6.51 -2.19
N GLY A 138 31.43 7.72 -2.46
CA GLY A 138 32.51 7.95 -3.43
C GLY A 138 32.35 9.25 -4.19
N ASP A 139 32.99 10.28 -3.64
CA ASP A 139 33.61 11.44 -4.32
C ASP A 139 32.85 12.33 -5.33
N GLU A 140 32.87 13.60 -4.95
CA GLU A 140 32.96 14.79 -5.82
C GLU A 140 31.71 15.33 -6.54
N PHE A 141 31.44 16.58 -6.19
CA PHE A 141 30.65 17.55 -6.94
C PHE A 141 30.90 17.50 -8.47
N ALA A 142 29.87 17.17 -9.25
CA ALA A 142 29.62 17.53 -10.67
C ALA A 142 28.41 16.68 -11.14
N ASP A 143 27.40 17.12 -11.89
CA ASP A 143 27.14 18.32 -12.67
C ASP A 143 25.62 18.59 -12.71
N GLU A 144 25.29 19.85 -12.97
CA GLU A 144 23.96 20.42 -13.17
C GLU A 144 23.28 19.93 -14.47
N ASP A 145 22.00 20.30 -14.60
CA ASP A 145 21.17 20.30 -15.81
C ASP A 145 20.47 19.01 -16.25
N ARG A 146 19.20 18.87 -15.84
CA ARG A 146 18.05 18.90 -16.77
C ARG A 146 16.71 18.86 -16.04
N ILE A 147 16.11 20.04 -15.90
CA ILE A 147 14.67 20.23 -15.73
C ILE A 147 14.11 20.46 -17.14
N ASP A 148 13.07 19.72 -17.53
CA ASP A 148 12.14 20.21 -18.55
C ASP A 148 10.70 20.10 -18.04
N LEU A 149 10.08 21.27 -17.89
CA LEU A 149 8.74 21.53 -17.39
C LEU A 149 7.92 21.99 -18.60
N SER A 150 7.27 21.06 -19.29
CA SER A 150 6.26 21.42 -20.29
C SER A 150 5.04 20.49 -20.17
N LEU A 151 4.11 20.88 -19.31
CA LEU A 151 2.70 20.52 -19.40
C LEU A 151 2.05 21.22 -20.61
N PRO A 152 1.00 20.63 -21.20
CA PRO A 152 -0.14 21.44 -21.61
C PRO A 152 -1.41 21.09 -20.84
N LEU A 153 -2.14 22.16 -20.50
CA LEU A 153 -3.48 22.19 -19.95
C LEU A 153 -4.55 21.95 -21.04
N ARG A 154 -5.65 21.33 -20.59
CA ARG A 154 -7.07 21.49 -21.00
C ARG A 154 -7.71 20.64 -22.13
N ALA A 155 -8.77 19.94 -21.70
CA ALA A 155 -10.20 20.10 -22.11
C ALA A 155 -10.89 19.05 -23.03
N SER A 156 -11.88 18.37 -22.41
CA SER A 156 -13.28 18.14 -22.84
C SER A 156 -13.65 17.14 -23.96
N SER A 157 -14.91 16.68 -23.85
CA SER A 157 -15.73 15.79 -24.72
C SER A 157 -15.30 14.31 -24.73
N GLY A 158 -16.12 13.31 -24.44
CA GLY A 158 -17.57 13.18 -24.58
C GLY A 158 -17.84 12.19 -25.71
N ASP A 159 -18.28 10.97 -25.40
CA ASP A 159 -19.25 10.22 -26.23
C ASP A 159 -19.64 8.88 -25.59
N ARG A 160 -20.94 8.57 -25.76
CA ARG A 160 -21.64 7.35 -25.33
C ARG A 160 -21.64 6.32 -26.46
N TYR A 161 -21.51 5.05 -26.10
CA TYR A 161 -22.15 3.87 -26.71
C TYR A 161 -22.42 2.93 -25.53
N GLY A 162 -23.54 2.25 -25.35
CA GLY A 162 -24.62 1.79 -26.22
C GLY A 162 -25.07 0.48 -25.56
N ASP A 163 -26.36 0.40 -25.23
CA ASP A 163 -26.99 -0.58 -24.34
C ASP A 163 -26.99 -2.02 -24.89
N ASP A 164 -27.40 -2.97 -24.04
CA ASP A 164 -27.78 -4.38 -24.26
C ASP A 164 -26.90 -5.42 -23.56
N ARG A 165 -27.17 -5.62 -22.25
CA ARG A 165 -27.39 -6.93 -21.61
C ARG A 165 -27.69 -6.75 -20.11
N GLN A 166 -28.97 -6.57 -19.80
CA GLN A 166 -29.50 -6.61 -18.44
C GLN A 166 -29.49 -8.03 -17.85
N ILE A 167 -28.32 -8.61 -17.54
CA ILE A 167 -28.15 -9.66 -16.51
C ILE A 167 -26.71 -9.62 -15.96
N ALA A 168 -26.32 -8.57 -15.22
CA ALA A 168 -25.07 -8.53 -14.42
C ALA A 168 -24.96 -7.32 -13.45
N GLY A 169 -26.07 -6.66 -13.11
CA GLY A 169 -26.03 -5.42 -12.32
C GLY A 169 -25.50 -5.66 -10.90
N GLY A 170 -24.26 -5.26 -10.63
CA GLY A 170 -23.64 -5.27 -9.30
C GLY A 170 -22.25 -5.93 -9.21
N VAL A 171 -21.96 -6.96 -10.02
CA VAL A 171 -20.67 -7.69 -9.92
C VAL A 171 -19.55 -6.99 -10.69
N LEU A 172 -19.91 -6.32 -11.78
CA LEU A 172 -18.97 -5.59 -12.65
C LEU A 172 -18.87 -4.10 -12.29
N ASP A 173 -19.66 -3.63 -11.33
CA ASP A 173 -19.65 -2.23 -10.91
C ASP A 173 -18.37 -1.90 -10.13
N GLY A 174 -17.73 -0.78 -10.51
CA GLY A 174 -16.53 -0.29 -9.82
C GLY A 174 -15.24 -1.05 -10.11
N LEU A 175 -15.20 -1.92 -11.13
CA LEU A 175 -13.97 -2.59 -11.56
C LEU A 175 -12.97 -1.59 -12.17
N TRP A 176 -11.71 -1.70 -11.77
CA TRP A 176 -10.62 -0.98 -12.40
C TRP A 176 -10.10 -1.78 -13.60
N GLN A 177 -9.94 -1.11 -14.74
CA GLN A 177 -9.43 -1.73 -15.97
C GLN A 177 -8.34 -0.87 -16.60
N GLY A 178 -7.57 -1.48 -17.50
CA GLY A 178 -6.47 -0.83 -18.22
C GLY A 178 -5.49 -0.12 -17.28
N GLN A 179 -5.13 1.11 -17.65
CA GLN A 179 -4.14 1.93 -16.94
C GLN A 179 -4.48 2.16 -15.46
N ALA A 180 -5.77 2.23 -15.10
CA ALA A 180 -6.18 2.43 -13.72
C ALA A 180 -5.85 1.23 -12.82
N LEU A 181 -5.97 0.01 -13.37
CA LEU A 181 -5.57 -1.23 -12.70
C LEU A 181 -4.05 -1.37 -12.70
N ASP A 182 -3.40 -1.12 -13.83
CA ASP A 182 -1.95 -1.21 -13.97
C ASP A 182 -1.21 -0.30 -12.98
N SER A 183 -1.67 0.95 -12.83
CA SER A 183 -1.10 1.90 -11.86
C SER A 183 -1.26 1.44 -10.40
N ARG A 184 -2.25 0.60 -10.10
CA ARG A 184 -2.46 0.04 -8.76
C ARG A 184 -1.63 -1.21 -8.52
N ILE A 185 -1.48 -2.04 -9.56
CA ILE A 185 -0.57 -3.18 -9.56
C ILE A 185 0.86 -2.69 -9.30
N GLU A 186 1.32 -1.67 -10.03
CA GLU A 186 2.67 -1.12 -9.85
C GLU A 186 2.88 -0.56 -8.43
N ARG A 187 1.90 0.16 -7.88
CA ARG A 187 1.97 0.64 -6.48
C ARG A 187 1.97 -0.50 -5.47
N ALA A 188 1.21 -1.55 -5.73
CA ALA A 188 1.12 -2.71 -4.84
C ALA A 188 2.37 -3.60 -4.88
N LYS A 189 3.29 -3.45 -5.85
CA LYS A 189 4.59 -4.14 -5.81
C LYS A 189 5.38 -3.85 -4.53
N ILE A 190 5.13 -2.69 -3.93
CA ILE A 190 5.64 -2.32 -2.62
C ILE A 190 4.57 -2.69 -1.58
N PRO A 191 4.90 -3.53 -0.56
CA PRO A 191 3.98 -3.82 0.53
C PRO A 191 3.42 -2.54 1.15
N SER A 192 2.10 -2.48 1.30
CA SER A 192 1.43 -1.33 1.92
C SER A 192 0.17 -1.77 2.65
N VAL A 193 -0.33 -0.96 3.59
CA VAL A 193 -1.62 -1.17 4.25
C VAL A 193 -2.64 -0.28 3.55
N GLN A 194 -3.72 -0.88 3.05
CA GLN A 194 -4.73 -0.19 2.25
C GLN A 194 -6.13 -0.44 2.81
N PRO A 195 -7.08 0.50 2.64
CA PRO A 195 -8.47 0.30 3.04
C PRO A 195 -9.08 -0.93 2.36
N THR A 196 -9.70 -1.83 3.13
CA THR A 196 -10.18 -3.11 2.61
C THR A 196 -11.31 -2.93 1.60
N ALA A 197 -12.34 -2.16 1.96
CA ALA A 197 -13.52 -1.95 1.13
C ALA A 197 -13.25 -1.08 -0.10
N ASP A 198 -12.45 -0.03 0.04
CA ASP A 198 -12.23 0.96 -1.01
C ASP A 198 -11.03 0.64 -1.92
N TYR A 199 -10.15 -0.27 -1.48
CA TYR A 199 -8.94 -0.61 -2.24
C TYR A 199 -8.74 -2.11 -2.46
N VAL A 200 -8.64 -2.89 -1.38
CA VAL A 200 -8.26 -4.30 -1.48
C VAL A 200 -9.31 -5.11 -2.23
N TRP A 201 -10.59 -4.94 -1.89
CA TRP A 201 -11.69 -5.67 -2.52
C TRP A 201 -11.90 -5.29 -4.00
N PRO A 202 -11.92 -4.00 -4.38
CA PRO A 202 -11.92 -3.61 -5.79
C PRO A 202 -10.70 -4.11 -6.56
N MET A 203 -9.50 -4.10 -5.96
CA MET A 203 -8.29 -4.63 -6.58
C MET A 203 -8.43 -6.12 -6.87
N LEU A 204 -8.90 -6.89 -5.87
CA LEU A 204 -9.10 -8.33 -5.97
C LEU A 204 -10.10 -8.66 -7.08
N LYS A 205 -11.28 -8.03 -7.09
CA LYS A 205 -12.29 -8.22 -8.14
C LYS A 205 -11.77 -7.85 -9.53
N SER A 206 -11.02 -6.76 -9.65
CA SER A 206 -10.45 -6.28 -10.92
C SER A 206 -9.41 -7.26 -11.48
N LEU A 207 -8.57 -7.83 -10.62
CA LEU A 207 -7.59 -8.85 -11.02
C LEU A 207 -8.27 -10.16 -11.41
N LEU A 208 -9.26 -10.63 -10.64
CA LEU A 208 -10.05 -11.82 -11.01
C LEU A 208 -10.71 -11.63 -12.37
N PHE A 209 -11.35 -10.48 -12.62
CA PHE A 209 -11.95 -10.18 -13.91
C PHE A 209 -10.90 -10.21 -15.03
N ARG A 210 -9.76 -9.52 -14.85
CA ARG A 210 -8.67 -9.50 -15.84
C ARG A 210 -8.16 -10.90 -16.17
N TRP A 211 -7.89 -11.72 -15.15
CA TRP A 211 -7.33 -13.05 -15.34
C TRP A 211 -8.35 -14.05 -15.89
N LEU A 212 -9.61 -14.02 -15.44
CA LEU A 212 -10.65 -14.92 -15.94
C LEU A 212 -11.12 -14.56 -17.35
N SER A 213 -10.87 -13.34 -17.81
CA SER A 213 -11.16 -12.90 -19.19
C SER A 213 -10.11 -13.40 -20.19
N ASP A 214 -8.98 -13.94 -19.73
CA ASP A 214 -7.88 -14.43 -20.56
C ASP A 214 -7.85 -15.97 -20.54
N GLU A 215 -8.14 -16.59 -21.69
CA GLU A 215 -8.20 -18.06 -21.85
C GLU A 215 -6.87 -18.79 -21.55
N HIS A 216 -5.75 -18.05 -21.57
CA HIS A 216 -4.43 -18.60 -21.28
C HIS A 216 -4.01 -18.43 -19.81
N THR A 217 -4.85 -17.80 -18.99
CA THR A 217 -4.57 -17.58 -17.57
C THR A 217 -5.39 -18.55 -16.72
N GLN A 218 -4.72 -19.26 -15.81
CA GLN A 218 -5.39 -20.05 -14.78
C GLN A 218 -5.36 -19.32 -13.45
N VAL A 219 -6.51 -19.25 -12.77
CA VAL A 219 -6.61 -18.57 -11.48
C VAL A 219 -6.47 -19.54 -10.32
N CYS A 220 -5.59 -19.20 -9.38
CA CYS A 220 -5.47 -19.84 -8.07
C CYS A 220 -5.97 -18.87 -6.99
N LEU A 221 -6.78 -19.36 -6.05
CA LEU A 221 -7.26 -18.58 -4.90
C LEU A 221 -6.98 -19.36 -3.62
N ILE A 222 -6.28 -18.75 -2.67
CA ILE A 222 -6.04 -19.33 -1.35
C ILE A 222 -6.56 -18.34 -0.32
N THR A 223 -7.41 -18.79 0.60
CA THR A 223 -8.01 -17.91 1.60
C THR A 223 -8.19 -18.63 2.93
N SER A 224 -8.02 -17.89 4.01
CA SER A 224 -8.25 -18.39 5.38
C SER A 224 -9.72 -18.35 5.78
N GLN A 225 -10.58 -17.62 5.06
CA GLN A 225 -12.04 -17.61 5.27
C GLN A 225 -12.78 -17.39 3.93
N MET A 226 -13.97 -17.97 3.80
CA MET A 226 -14.83 -17.82 2.64
C MET A 226 -16.30 -17.95 3.05
N ASP A 227 -17.11 -16.94 2.74
CA ASP A 227 -18.57 -16.99 2.93
C ASP A 227 -19.32 -17.25 1.63
N SER A 228 -20.60 -17.59 1.77
CA SER A 228 -21.47 -17.90 0.64
C SER A 228 -21.73 -16.70 -0.27
N THR A 229 -21.58 -15.48 0.25
CA THR A 229 -21.79 -14.25 -0.53
C THR A 229 -20.60 -13.99 -1.45
N ALA A 230 -19.36 -14.04 -0.94
CA ALA A 230 -18.16 -13.88 -1.75
C ALA A 230 -18.02 -15.02 -2.77
N LEU A 231 -18.32 -16.26 -2.39
CA LEU A 231 -18.32 -17.39 -3.33
C LEU A 231 -19.38 -17.21 -4.42
N ARG A 232 -20.55 -16.68 -4.09
CA ARG A 232 -21.61 -16.36 -5.07
C ARG A 232 -21.15 -15.28 -6.05
N GLU A 233 -20.50 -14.22 -5.60
CA GLU A 233 -19.93 -13.19 -6.48
C GLU A 233 -18.90 -13.80 -7.45
N LEU A 234 -18.05 -14.71 -6.96
CA LEU A 234 -17.10 -15.44 -7.80
C LEU A 234 -17.81 -16.32 -8.84
N CYS A 235 -18.90 -17.00 -8.46
CA CYS A 235 -19.70 -17.80 -9.38
C CYS A 235 -20.37 -16.93 -10.47
N GLN A 236 -20.89 -15.76 -10.10
CA GLN A 236 -21.47 -14.81 -11.05
C GLN A 236 -20.42 -14.32 -12.05
N LEU A 237 -19.22 -13.99 -11.56
CA LEU A 237 -18.09 -13.60 -12.41
C LEU A 237 -17.63 -14.74 -13.33
N ALA A 238 -17.55 -15.97 -12.83
CA ALA A 238 -17.22 -17.12 -13.67
C ALA A 238 -18.29 -17.38 -14.74
N CYS A 239 -19.57 -17.23 -14.39
CA CYS A 239 -20.69 -17.37 -15.32
C CYS A 239 -20.71 -16.28 -16.41
N SER A 240 -20.28 -15.06 -16.11
CA SER A 240 -20.20 -13.99 -17.13
C SER A 240 -19.03 -14.19 -18.09
N LEU A 241 -18.02 -14.97 -17.69
CA LEU A 241 -16.81 -15.27 -18.46
C LEU A 241 -16.71 -16.77 -18.84
N LYS A 242 -17.86 -17.46 -19.05
CA LYS A 242 -17.93 -18.92 -19.27
C LYS A 242 -16.96 -19.47 -20.32
N SER A 243 -16.65 -18.71 -21.36
CA SER A 243 -15.78 -19.14 -22.46
C SER A 243 -14.30 -19.14 -22.10
N THR A 244 -13.87 -18.30 -21.17
CA THR A 244 -12.45 -18.06 -20.84
C THR A 244 -12.10 -18.43 -19.40
N ALA A 245 -13.08 -18.42 -18.49
CA ALA A 245 -12.86 -18.64 -17.07
C ALA A 245 -12.21 -20.00 -16.78
N SER A 246 -11.04 -19.95 -16.15
CA SER A 246 -10.23 -21.13 -15.83
C SER A 246 -9.65 -21.01 -14.42
N PHE A 247 -9.93 -22.00 -13.59
CA PHE A 247 -9.43 -22.09 -12.21
C PHE A 247 -8.53 -23.32 -12.10
N SER A 248 -7.32 -23.14 -11.58
CA SER A 248 -6.43 -24.25 -11.27
C SER A 248 -6.68 -24.82 -9.89
N MET A 249 -6.96 -23.96 -8.90
CA MET A 249 -7.16 -24.35 -7.51
C MET A 249 -7.86 -23.25 -6.72
N ILE A 250 -8.80 -23.64 -5.86
CA ILE A 250 -9.38 -22.78 -4.83
C ILE A 250 -9.20 -23.47 -3.48
N CYS A 251 -8.46 -22.86 -2.56
CA CYS A 251 -8.15 -23.41 -1.26
C CYS A 251 -8.84 -22.60 -0.17
N ALA A 252 -9.74 -23.23 0.58
CA ALA A 252 -10.46 -22.64 1.71
C ALA A 252 -10.65 -23.67 2.84
N PRO A 253 -10.55 -23.30 4.13
CA PRO A 253 -10.65 -24.28 5.21
C PRO A 253 -12.03 -24.92 5.32
N PHE A 254 -12.10 -26.12 5.89
CA PHE A 254 -13.37 -26.80 6.15
C PHE A 254 -14.35 -25.93 6.95
N LYS A 255 -13.87 -25.22 7.99
CA LYS A 255 -14.65 -24.17 8.68
C LYS A 255 -14.47 -22.83 7.94
N ALA A 256 -15.10 -22.74 6.77
CA ALA A 256 -14.89 -21.63 5.83
C ALA A 256 -15.43 -20.29 6.34
N ASP A 257 -16.60 -20.29 6.98
CA ASP A 257 -17.24 -19.08 7.49
C ASP A 257 -17.38 -19.17 9.01
N PRO A 258 -16.39 -18.65 9.77
CA PRO A 258 -16.45 -18.63 11.23
C PRO A 258 -17.51 -17.67 11.78
N VAL A 259 -18.00 -16.70 10.98
CA VAL A 259 -18.99 -15.72 11.41
C VAL A 259 -20.38 -16.36 11.47
N SER A 260 -20.76 -17.12 10.43
CA SER A 260 -22.02 -17.85 10.41
C SER A 260 -21.93 -19.28 10.95
N GLY A 261 -20.71 -19.77 11.22
CA GLY A 261 -20.44 -21.13 11.68
C GLY A 261 -20.61 -22.20 10.60
N LYS A 262 -20.72 -21.81 9.32
CA LYS A 262 -20.91 -22.73 8.20
C LYS A 262 -19.60 -23.40 7.79
N ASP A 263 -19.70 -24.69 7.51
CA ASP A 263 -18.64 -25.43 6.85
C ASP A 263 -18.62 -25.19 5.33
N LEU A 264 -17.53 -25.58 4.69
CA LEU A 264 -17.30 -25.38 3.27
C LEU A 264 -18.38 -26.03 2.38
N PRO A 265 -18.88 -27.25 2.64
CA PRO A 265 -20.03 -27.81 1.93
C PRO A 265 -21.30 -26.95 2.04
N SER A 266 -21.61 -26.43 3.23
CA SER A 266 -22.76 -25.55 3.44
C SER A 266 -22.61 -24.21 2.72
N VAL A 267 -21.39 -23.65 2.70
CA VAL A 267 -21.05 -22.44 1.94
C VAL A 267 -21.25 -22.66 0.44
N ARG A 268 -20.74 -23.77 -0.12
CA ARG A 268 -20.93 -24.15 -1.54
C ARG A 268 -22.40 -24.24 -1.91
N THR A 269 -23.17 -24.98 -1.11
CA THR A 269 -24.61 -25.19 -1.33
C THR A 269 -25.38 -23.86 -1.28
N SER A 270 -25.07 -23.00 -0.31
CA SER A 270 -25.70 -21.68 -0.16
C SER A 270 -25.34 -20.73 -1.31
N ALA A 271 -24.11 -20.79 -1.82
CA ALA A 271 -23.65 -19.95 -2.92
C ALA A 271 -24.36 -20.29 -4.23
N MET A 272 -24.61 -21.58 -4.50
CA MET A 272 -25.22 -22.06 -5.75
C MET A 272 -26.75 -22.01 -5.79
N LYS A 273 -27.41 -21.90 -4.63
CA LYS A 273 -28.86 -22.07 -4.48
C LYS A 273 -29.70 -21.25 -5.48
N ASP A 274 -29.24 -20.05 -5.81
CA ASP A 274 -30.01 -19.08 -6.61
C ASP A 274 -29.63 -19.09 -8.10
N PHE A 275 -28.73 -19.99 -8.54
CA PHE A 275 -28.36 -20.13 -9.95
C PHE A 275 -29.31 -21.06 -10.71
N PRO A 276 -29.55 -20.87 -12.02
CA PRO A 276 -30.28 -21.82 -12.85
C PRO A 276 -29.59 -23.19 -12.91
N ALA A 277 -30.35 -24.28 -13.02
CA ALA A 277 -29.83 -25.64 -12.99
C ALA A 277 -28.69 -25.91 -14.00
N GLN A 278 -28.79 -25.35 -15.21
CA GLN A 278 -27.74 -25.47 -16.22
C GLN A 278 -26.43 -24.78 -15.79
N GLU A 279 -26.52 -23.64 -15.11
CA GLU A 279 -25.36 -22.92 -14.60
C GLU A 279 -24.77 -23.61 -13.37
N GLN A 280 -25.62 -24.16 -12.50
CA GLN A 280 -25.16 -24.96 -11.36
C GLN A 280 -24.32 -26.15 -11.81
N MET A 281 -24.76 -26.90 -12.83
CA MET A 281 -23.97 -28.02 -13.38
C MET A 281 -22.61 -27.57 -13.92
N TRP A 282 -22.59 -26.44 -14.64
CA TRP A 282 -21.34 -25.90 -15.16
C TRP A 282 -20.41 -25.42 -14.04
N LEU A 283 -20.94 -24.70 -13.05
CA LEU A 283 -20.19 -24.22 -11.88
C LEU A 283 -19.65 -25.38 -11.05
N GLU A 284 -20.43 -26.45 -10.88
CA GLU A 284 -19.99 -27.62 -10.14
C GLU A 284 -18.75 -28.25 -10.79
N TYR A 285 -18.78 -28.40 -12.12
CA TYR A 285 -17.69 -28.97 -12.90
C TYR A 285 -16.47 -28.05 -13.00
N LYS A 286 -16.68 -26.75 -13.28
CA LYS A 286 -15.59 -25.80 -13.58
C LYS A 286 -14.99 -25.12 -12.36
N LEU A 287 -15.78 -24.85 -11.32
CA LEU A 287 -15.37 -24.06 -10.16
C LEU A 287 -15.37 -24.91 -8.89
N MET A 288 -16.50 -25.53 -8.54
CA MET A 288 -16.65 -26.19 -7.24
C MET A 288 -15.75 -27.41 -7.07
N LYS A 289 -15.48 -28.14 -8.15
CA LYS A 289 -14.50 -29.24 -8.17
C LYS A 289 -13.07 -28.77 -7.86
N GLN A 290 -12.76 -27.50 -8.13
CA GLN A 290 -11.45 -26.91 -7.83
C GLN A 290 -11.33 -26.45 -6.38
N ILE A 291 -12.45 -26.41 -5.64
CA ILE A 291 -12.45 -26.02 -4.23
C ILE A 291 -12.03 -27.21 -3.36
N THR A 292 -10.87 -27.07 -2.73
CA THR A 292 -10.29 -28.05 -1.81
C THR A 292 -10.06 -27.44 -0.43
N SER A 293 -10.18 -28.25 0.62
CA SER A 293 -9.71 -27.86 1.96
C SER A 293 -8.23 -28.21 2.10
N PRO A 294 -7.38 -27.27 2.56
CA PRO A 294 -5.99 -27.58 2.83
C PRO A 294 -5.88 -28.59 3.97
N MET A 295 -4.81 -29.39 3.96
CA MET A 295 -4.52 -30.33 5.06
C MET A 295 -4.00 -29.60 6.30
N VAL A 296 -3.39 -28.43 6.11
CA VAL A 296 -2.87 -27.57 7.17
C VAL A 296 -3.61 -26.24 7.18
N ALA A 297 -4.02 -25.77 8.37
CA ALA A 297 -4.64 -24.46 8.51
C ALA A 297 -3.64 -23.37 8.10
N SER A 298 -3.96 -22.66 7.02
CA SER A 298 -3.16 -21.55 6.52
C SER A 298 -3.84 -20.23 6.83
N GLY A 299 -3.09 -19.31 7.43
CA GLY A 299 -3.50 -17.90 7.60
C GLY A 299 -3.31 -17.06 6.33
N LEU A 300 -2.89 -17.69 5.23
CA LEU A 300 -2.58 -17.04 3.96
C LEU A 300 -3.86 -16.61 3.23
N ASN A 301 -3.85 -15.40 2.66
CA ASN A 301 -4.86 -14.98 1.71
C ASN A 301 -4.17 -14.41 0.46
N LEU A 302 -4.41 -15.03 -0.69
CA LEU A 302 -3.91 -14.55 -1.96
C LEU A 302 -4.80 -14.97 -3.13
N ILE A 303 -4.67 -14.25 -4.23
CA ILE A 303 -5.12 -14.68 -5.55
C ILE A 303 -3.94 -14.62 -6.52
N ALA A 304 -3.88 -15.56 -7.45
CA ALA A 304 -2.83 -15.60 -8.45
C ALA A 304 -3.38 -15.90 -9.84
N GLY A 305 -2.84 -15.20 -10.85
CA GLY A 305 -2.99 -15.54 -12.26
C GLY A 305 -1.73 -16.23 -12.77
N LEU A 306 -1.87 -17.47 -13.23
CA LEU A 306 -0.79 -18.29 -13.78
C LEU A 306 -0.87 -18.27 -15.29
N ARG A 307 0.19 -17.79 -15.95
CA ARG A 307 0.26 -17.70 -17.42
C ARG A 307 1.68 -17.89 -17.90
N LEU A 308 1.89 -18.80 -18.85
CA LEU A 308 3.17 -19.03 -19.54
C LEU A 308 4.37 -19.21 -18.58
N GLY A 309 4.18 -19.97 -17.48
CA GLY A 309 5.22 -20.22 -16.49
C GLY A 309 5.52 -19.04 -15.55
N GLN A 310 4.71 -17.98 -15.59
CA GLN A 310 4.75 -16.84 -14.67
C GLN A 310 3.53 -16.84 -13.76
N ALA A 311 3.72 -16.41 -12.52
CA ALA A 311 2.68 -16.22 -11.53
C ALA A 311 2.61 -14.75 -11.13
N GLN A 312 1.45 -14.13 -11.35
CA GLN A 312 1.12 -12.82 -10.83
C GLN A 312 0.28 -12.99 -9.57
N VAL A 313 0.77 -12.58 -8.42
CA VAL A 313 0.18 -12.90 -7.12
C VAL A 313 -0.20 -11.62 -6.39
N LEU A 314 -1.46 -11.49 -5.97
CA LEU A 314 -1.88 -10.51 -4.98
C LEU A 314 -1.94 -11.20 -3.61
N LEU A 315 -1.01 -10.85 -2.72
CA LEU A 315 -0.98 -11.28 -1.33
C LEU A 315 -1.68 -10.23 -0.46
N THR A 316 -2.52 -10.67 0.47
CA THR A 316 -3.24 -9.78 1.38
C THR A 316 -3.52 -10.40 2.75
N SER A 317 -3.72 -9.56 3.77
CA SER A 317 -4.27 -10.00 5.06
C SER A 317 -5.80 -10.11 5.06
N ALA A 318 -6.46 -9.62 4.01
CA ALA A 318 -7.92 -9.69 3.87
C ALA A 318 -8.33 -11.09 3.38
N PRO A 319 -9.21 -11.81 4.10
CA PRO A 319 -9.78 -13.04 3.59
C PRO A 319 -10.81 -12.75 2.48
N PHE A 320 -11.06 -13.75 1.65
CA PHE A 320 -12.08 -13.73 0.59
C PHE A 320 -13.50 -13.92 1.18
N HIS A 321 -13.95 -12.93 1.93
CA HIS A 321 -15.19 -12.95 2.72
C HIS A 321 -15.94 -11.61 2.54
N SER A 322 -17.26 -11.63 2.36
CA SER A 322 -18.04 -10.43 2.00
C SER A 322 -18.09 -9.36 3.10
N SER A 323 -17.88 -9.73 4.36
CA SER A 323 -17.67 -8.75 5.44
C SER A 323 -16.45 -7.83 5.20
N SER A 324 -15.47 -8.26 4.40
CA SER A 324 -14.31 -7.45 3.99
C SER A 324 -14.73 -6.23 3.15
N SER A 325 -15.90 -6.26 2.50
CA SER A 325 -16.41 -5.15 1.67
C SER A 325 -17.47 -4.29 2.36
N THR A 326 -18.09 -4.78 3.45
CA THR A 326 -19.30 -4.17 4.06
C THR A 326 -19.15 -3.75 5.51
N SER A 327 -18.01 -4.06 6.15
CA SER A 327 -17.75 -3.69 7.54
C SER A 327 -17.85 -2.17 7.74
N LYS A 328 -18.77 -1.73 8.61
CA LYS A 328 -18.88 -0.34 9.10
C LYS A 328 -17.61 0.14 9.83
N VAL A 329 -16.75 -0.78 10.25
CA VAL A 329 -15.43 -0.49 10.80
C VAL A 329 -14.47 -0.30 9.64
N ARG A 330 -13.78 0.85 9.59
CA ARG A 330 -12.71 1.13 8.62
C ARG A 330 -11.58 0.11 8.83
N ARG A 331 -11.67 -1.02 8.13
CA ARG A 331 -10.66 -2.06 8.09
C ARG A 331 -9.62 -1.68 7.05
N ALA A 332 -8.36 -1.91 7.39
CA ALA A 332 -7.26 -1.81 6.45
C ALA A 332 -6.47 -3.11 6.51
N ASP A 333 -6.09 -3.60 5.34
CA ASP A 333 -5.36 -4.86 5.19
C ASP A 333 -4.06 -4.61 4.44
N SER A 334 -3.04 -5.39 4.80
CA SER A 334 -1.79 -5.41 4.04
C SER A 334 -2.05 -5.93 2.63
N VAL A 335 -1.43 -5.31 1.64
CA VAL A 335 -1.48 -5.70 0.23
C VAL A 335 -0.08 -5.65 -0.35
N GLN A 336 0.27 -6.70 -1.09
CA GLN A 336 1.45 -6.76 -1.92
C GLN A 336 1.14 -7.50 -3.22
N PHE A 337 1.65 -6.99 -4.34
CA PHE A 337 1.61 -7.65 -5.62
C PHE A 337 3.00 -8.18 -5.97
N LEU A 338 3.09 -9.45 -6.34
CA LEU A 338 4.32 -10.14 -6.68
C LEU A 338 4.25 -10.67 -8.11
N GLN A 339 5.40 -10.67 -8.78
CA GLN A 339 5.61 -11.39 -10.03
C GLN A 339 6.72 -12.39 -9.80
N LEU A 340 6.39 -13.67 -9.94
CA LEU A 340 7.25 -14.80 -9.62
C LEU A 340 7.19 -15.78 -10.79
N THR A 341 8.14 -16.72 -10.87
CA THR A 341 7.94 -17.89 -11.73
C THR A 341 6.88 -18.81 -11.11
N GLU A 342 6.15 -19.54 -11.95
CA GLU A 342 5.13 -20.50 -11.50
C GLU A 342 5.74 -21.58 -10.58
N SER A 343 6.98 -21.99 -10.85
CA SER A 343 7.71 -22.94 -9.99
C SER A 343 7.93 -22.42 -8.57
N ILE A 344 8.33 -21.15 -8.42
CA ILE A 344 8.53 -20.52 -7.11
C ILE A 344 7.18 -20.41 -6.39
N PHE A 345 6.14 -19.96 -7.11
CA PHE A 345 4.80 -19.85 -6.54
C PHE A 345 4.28 -21.21 -6.00
N MET A 346 4.41 -22.27 -6.81
CA MET A 346 3.97 -23.60 -6.42
C MET A 346 4.76 -24.14 -5.22
N HIS A 347 6.08 -23.92 -5.19
CA HIS A 347 6.93 -24.36 -4.08
C HIS A 347 6.65 -23.60 -2.78
N ASP A 348 6.55 -22.28 -2.83
CA ASP A 348 6.50 -21.43 -1.62
C ASP A 348 5.09 -21.29 -1.04
N PHE A 349 4.04 -21.37 -1.88
CA PHE A 349 2.67 -21.11 -1.44
C PHE A 349 1.73 -22.31 -1.53
N VAL A 350 1.89 -23.19 -2.53
CA VAL A 350 0.94 -24.29 -2.77
C VAL A 350 1.39 -25.59 -2.09
N GLN A 351 2.64 -26.00 -2.27
CA GLN A 351 3.17 -27.23 -1.65
C GLN A 351 2.99 -27.27 -0.12
N PRO A 352 3.20 -26.18 0.64
CA PRO A 352 3.02 -26.20 2.10
C PRO A 352 1.58 -26.52 2.54
N LEU A 353 0.57 -26.27 1.70
CA LEU A 353 -0.83 -26.55 2.00
C LEU A 353 -1.18 -28.04 1.91
N ASN A 354 -0.43 -28.78 1.11
CA ASN A 354 -0.64 -30.19 0.79
C ASN A 354 0.25 -31.14 1.61
N ARG A 355 1.22 -30.62 2.35
CA ARG A 355 2.07 -31.43 3.23
C ARG A 355 1.28 -31.74 4.51
N SER A 356 0.84 -32.98 4.66
CA SER A 356 0.53 -33.48 6.01
C SER A 356 1.85 -33.65 6.76
N MET A 357 1.86 -33.40 8.07
CA MET A 357 2.82 -34.10 8.93
C MET A 357 2.58 -35.60 8.86
#